data_AF-A0A537V8V0-F1
#
_entry.id   AF-A0A537V8V0-F1
#
_cell.length_a   1.000
_cell.length_b   1.000
_cell.length_c   1.000
_cell.angle_alpha   90.00
_cell.angle_beta   90.00
_cell.angle_gamma   90.00
#
_symmetry.space_group_name_H-M   'P 1'
#
loop_
_entity.id
_entity.type
_entity.pdbx_description
1 polymer ?
#
loop_
_entity_poly.entity_id
_entity_poly.type
_entity_poly.pdbx_seq_one_letter_code
_entity_poly.pdbx_strand_id
1 'polypeptide(L)'
;MAELRAGREAPVERRLAAMRETAASDAEAAGLYRNVGIPVVEGFTAFHRGEYGAAVERLLPAMYDLWQIGGSYAQRDVVTWTLTEAALRVGKRDIALALAHERLGQRPRSVPNRRFLREAQAIAH
;
A
#
# COMPACT_ATOMS: atom_id res chain seq x y z
N MET A 1 -2.37 -0.71 -11.98
CA MET A 1 -3.09 0.46 -11.44
C MET A 1 -4.04 1.11 -12.43
N ALA A 2 -3.61 1.45 -13.65
CA ALA A 2 -4.53 1.95 -14.69
C ALA A 2 -5.70 0.99 -14.98
N GLU A 3 -5.44 -0.32 -14.99
CA GLU A 3 -6.45 -1.36 -15.17
C GLU A 3 -7.51 -1.39 -14.06
N LEU A 4 -7.10 -1.30 -12.78
CA LEU A 4 -8.03 -1.16 -11.65
C LEU A 4 -8.89 0.10 -11.82
N ARG A 5 -8.26 1.24 -12.14
CA ARG A 5 -9.01 2.49 -12.38
C ARG A 5 -10.02 2.37 -13.53
N ALA A 6 -9.76 1.51 -14.52
CA ALA A 6 -10.66 1.24 -15.63
C ALA A 6 -11.71 0.14 -15.32
N GLY A 7 -11.77 -0.37 -14.09
CA GLY A 7 -12.65 -1.48 -13.69
C GLY A 7 -12.27 -2.82 -14.32
N ARG A 8 -11.09 -2.93 -14.92
CA ARG A 8 -10.61 -4.14 -15.58
C ARG A 8 -9.82 -4.98 -14.59
N GLU A 9 -10.53 -5.84 -13.87
CA GLU A 9 -9.92 -6.72 -12.87
C GLU A 9 -9.20 -7.93 -13.50
N ALA A 10 -9.71 -8.49 -14.60
CA ALA A 10 -9.13 -9.70 -15.21
C ALA A 10 -7.63 -9.57 -15.59
N PRO A 11 -7.13 -8.45 -16.13
CA PRO A 11 -5.68 -8.24 -16.33
C PRO A 11 -4.87 -8.21 -15.03
N VAL A 12 -5.46 -7.73 -13.93
CA VAL A 12 -4.81 -7.70 -12.61
C VAL A 12 -4.72 -9.11 -12.04
N GLU A 13 -5.78 -9.89 -12.13
CA GLU A 13 -5.80 -11.28 -11.68
C GLU A 13 -4.79 -12.15 -12.45
N ARG A 14 -4.71 -11.98 -13.78
CA ARG A 14 -3.68 -12.67 -14.59
C ARG A 14 -2.26 -12.31 -14.14
N ARG A 15 -2.02 -11.05 -13.79
CA ARG A 15 -0.72 -10.61 -13.28
C ARG A 15 -0.42 -11.23 -11.92
N LEU A 16 -1.40 -11.26 -11.02
CA LEU A 16 -1.27 -11.91 -9.72
C LEU A 16 -0.96 -13.40 -9.85
N ALA A 17 -1.59 -14.10 -10.79
CA ALA A 17 -1.31 -15.51 -11.08
C ALA A 17 0.17 -15.70 -11.47
N ALA A 18 0.68 -14.95 -12.45
CA ALA A 18 2.07 -15.02 -12.88
C ALA A 18 3.08 -14.66 -11.75
N MET A 19 2.72 -13.70 -10.89
CA MET A 19 3.53 -13.34 -9.72
C MET A 19 3.57 -14.47 -8.70
N ARG A 20 2.44 -15.15 -8.47
CA ARG A 20 2.35 -16.32 -7.56
C ARG A 20 3.14 -17.52 -8.10
N GLU A 21 3.13 -17.75 -9.40
CA GLU A 21 3.95 -18.78 -10.04
C GLU A 21 5.44 -18.52 -9.80
N THR A 22 5.91 -17.30 -10.06
CA THR A 22 7.30 -16.91 -9.78
C THR A 22 7.61 -17.01 -8.28
N ALA A 23 6.70 -16.57 -7.41
CA ALA A 23 6.88 -16.71 -5.97
C ALA A 23 6.97 -18.18 -5.54
N ALA A 24 6.28 -19.11 -6.20
CA ALA A 24 6.36 -20.54 -5.88
C ALA A 24 7.63 -21.23 -6.42
N SER A 25 8.45 -20.53 -7.20
CA SER A 25 9.70 -21.05 -7.77
C SER A 25 10.93 -20.70 -6.94
N ASP A 26 12.09 -21.25 -7.33
CA ASP A 26 13.42 -20.88 -6.80
C ASP A 26 14.06 -19.68 -7.54
N ALA A 27 13.26 -18.91 -8.29
CA ALA A 27 13.75 -17.71 -8.95
C ALA A 27 14.25 -16.68 -7.92
N GLU A 28 15.28 -15.92 -8.28
CA GLU A 28 15.82 -14.83 -7.44
C GLU A 28 14.71 -13.83 -7.00
N ALA A 29 13.74 -13.58 -7.88
CA ALA A 29 12.61 -12.69 -7.61
C ALA A 29 11.51 -13.30 -6.71
N ALA A 30 11.60 -14.58 -6.33
CA ALA A 30 10.53 -15.27 -5.60
C ALA A 30 10.23 -14.60 -4.25
N GLY A 31 11.27 -14.27 -3.48
CA GLY A 31 11.13 -13.56 -2.20
C GLY A 31 10.52 -12.16 -2.37
N LEU A 32 10.97 -11.43 -3.40
CA LEU A 32 10.47 -10.09 -3.73
C LEU A 32 8.96 -10.10 -4.01
N TYR A 33 8.49 -11.05 -4.83
CA TYR A 33 7.07 -11.15 -5.11
C TYR A 33 6.26 -11.62 -3.91
N ARG A 34 6.75 -12.59 -3.15
CA ARG A 34 6.05 -13.11 -1.97
C ARG A 34 5.85 -12.03 -0.91
N ASN A 35 6.89 -11.23 -0.64
CA ASN A 35 6.91 -10.32 0.50
C ASN A 35 6.49 -8.89 0.14
N VAL A 36 6.63 -8.47 -1.12
CA VAL A 36 6.39 -7.08 -1.52
C VAL A 36 5.44 -6.98 -2.70
N GLY A 37 5.77 -7.64 -3.82
CA GLY A 37 5.03 -7.50 -5.07
C GLY A 37 3.56 -7.90 -4.94
N ILE A 38 3.29 -9.13 -4.50
CA ILE A 38 1.94 -9.67 -4.35
C ILE A 38 1.14 -8.86 -3.31
N PRO A 39 1.65 -8.61 -2.09
CA PRO A 39 0.91 -7.81 -1.10
C PRO A 39 0.57 -6.40 -1.59
N VAL A 40 1.46 -5.75 -2.36
CA VAL A 40 1.18 -4.42 -2.94
C VAL A 40 0.03 -4.47 -3.94
N VAL A 41 0.04 -5.44 -4.86
CA VAL A 41 -1.03 -5.57 -5.88
C VAL A 41 -2.36 -5.95 -5.23
N GLU A 42 -2.35 -6.86 -4.26
CA GLU A 42 -3.54 -7.27 -3.51
C GLU A 42 -4.09 -6.12 -2.67
N GLY A 43 -3.23 -5.37 -1.97
CA GLY A 43 -3.64 -4.22 -1.18
C GLY A 43 -4.24 -3.10 -2.01
N PHE A 44 -3.69 -2.83 -3.21
CA PHE A 44 -4.29 -1.90 -4.17
C PHE A 44 -5.64 -2.37 -4.69
N THR A 45 -5.79 -3.68 -4.92
CA THR A 45 -7.06 -4.26 -5.38
C THR A 45 -8.13 -4.16 -4.29
N ALA A 46 -7.79 -4.51 -3.04
CA ALA A 46 -8.67 -4.35 -1.88
C ALA A 46 -9.09 -2.88 -1.69
N PHE A 47 -8.14 -1.94 -1.78
CA PHE A 47 -8.46 -0.51 -1.68
C PHE A 47 -9.44 -0.06 -2.76
N HIS A 48 -9.22 -0.53 -4.01
CA HIS A 48 -10.11 -0.22 -5.14
C HIS A 48 -11.54 -0.75 -4.91
N ARG A 49 -11.68 -1.93 -4.31
CA ARG A 49 -12.98 -2.55 -3.97
C ARG A 49 -13.65 -1.94 -2.73
N GLY A 50 -13.01 -0.98 -2.05
CA GLY A 50 -13.51 -0.41 -0.79
C GLY A 50 -13.25 -1.27 0.45
N GLU A 51 -12.49 -2.35 0.30
CA GLU A 51 -12.10 -3.28 1.36
C GLU A 51 -10.88 -2.73 2.13
N TYR A 52 -11.03 -1.55 2.72
CA TYR A 52 -9.92 -0.80 3.31
C TYR A 52 -9.19 -1.55 4.43
N GLY A 53 -9.89 -2.42 5.17
CA GLY A 53 -9.28 -3.26 6.22
C GLY A 53 -8.27 -4.25 5.63
N ALA A 54 -8.68 -4.96 4.57
CA ALA A 54 -7.81 -5.87 3.83
C ALA A 54 -6.67 -5.12 3.14
N ALA A 55 -6.92 -3.91 2.64
CA ALA A 55 -5.85 -3.06 2.10
C ALA A 55 -4.77 -2.76 3.15
N VAL A 56 -5.15 -2.43 4.39
CA VAL A 56 -4.19 -2.25 5.49
C VAL A 56 -3.41 -3.53 5.76
N GLU A 57 -4.10 -4.66 5.87
CA GLU A 57 -3.47 -5.95 6.17
C GLU A 57 -2.45 -6.38 5.13
N ARG A 58 -2.69 -6.11 3.84
CA ARG A 58 -1.77 -6.46 2.76
C ARG A 58 -0.63 -5.45 2.59
N LEU A 59 -0.90 -4.16 2.73
CA LEU A 59 0.11 -3.13 2.47
C LEU A 59 1.07 -2.91 3.64
N LEU A 60 0.60 -3.07 4.89
CA LEU A 60 1.41 -2.76 6.07
C LEU A 60 2.69 -3.62 6.17
N PRO A 61 2.66 -4.95 5.98
CA PRO A 61 3.88 -5.77 6.06
C PRO A 61 4.91 -5.42 4.97
N ALA A 62 4.44 -5.03 3.78
CA ALA A 62 5.30 -4.74 2.63
C ALA A 62 5.95 -3.35 2.67
N MET A 63 5.50 -2.45 3.56
CA MET A 63 5.86 -1.03 3.50
C MET A 63 7.36 -0.76 3.68
N TYR A 64 8.04 -1.57 4.51
CA TYR A 64 9.46 -1.40 4.81
C TYR A 64 10.37 -1.91 3.69
N ASP A 65 9.85 -2.76 2.82
CA ASP A 65 10.57 -3.39 1.72
C ASP A 65 10.21 -2.82 0.34
N LEU A 66 9.43 -1.73 0.28
CA LEU A 66 9.05 -1.07 -0.97
C LEU A 66 10.24 -0.58 -1.80
N TRP A 67 11.42 -0.49 -1.21
CA TRP A 67 12.64 -0.16 -1.93
C TRP A 67 13.06 -1.23 -2.94
N GLN A 68 12.60 -2.48 -2.77
CA GLN A 68 13.00 -3.62 -3.58
C GLN A 68 12.24 -3.72 -4.93
N ILE A 69 10.99 -3.25 -5.02
CA ILE A 69 10.15 -3.33 -6.24
C ILE A 69 10.32 -2.14 -7.20
N GLY A 70 11.23 -1.21 -6.91
CA GLY A 70 11.52 -0.06 -7.78
C GLY A 70 12.02 1.19 -7.06
N GLY A 71 12.83 1.98 -7.78
CA GLY A 71 13.62 3.10 -7.24
C GLY A 71 12.94 4.47 -7.15
N SER A 72 11.71 4.63 -7.66
CA SER A 72 11.08 5.96 -7.67
C SER A 72 10.39 6.26 -6.35
N TYR A 73 10.80 7.37 -5.73
CA TYR A 73 10.13 7.93 -4.56
C TYR A 73 8.62 8.08 -4.75
N ALA A 74 8.17 8.46 -5.96
CA ALA A 74 6.75 8.65 -6.26
C ALA A 74 5.95 7.33 -6.21
N GLN A 75 6.54 6.20 -6.62
CA GLN A 75 5.87 4.90 -6.56
C GLN A 75 5.66 4.47 -5.12
N ARG A 76 6.70 4.62 -4.29
CA ARG A 76 6.63 4.32 -2.84
C ARG A 76 5.62 5.21 -2.15
N ASP A 77 5.58 6.50 -2.52
CA ASP A 77 4.60 7.44 -1.99
C ASP A 77 3.16 7.01 -2.26
N VAL A 78 2.85 6.49 -3.45
CA VAL A 78 1.50 5.99 -3.77
C VAL A 78 1.11 4.84 -2.85
N VAL A 79 2.02 3.89 -2.59
CA VAL A 79 1.73 2.76 -1.68
C VAL A 79 1.49 3.28 -0.26
N THR A 80 2.39 4.11 0.27
CA THR A 80 2.25 4.61 1.65
C THR A 80 1.01 5.49 1.81
N TRP A 81 0.71 6.37 0.85
CA TRP A 81 -0.51 7.19 0.88
C TRP A 81 -1.77 6.35 0.83
N THR A 82 -1.78 5.28 0.01
CA THR A 82 -2.92 4.36 -0.05
C THR A 82 -3.11 3.65 1.29
N LEU A 83 -2.02 3.16 1.90
CA LEU A 83 -2.06 2.54 3.22
C LEU A 83 -2.55 3.52 4.31
N THR A 84 -2.05 4.76 4.32
CA THR A 84 -2.49 5.78 5.28
C THR A 84 -3.97 6.10 5.11
N GLU A 85 -4.44 6.33 3.89
CA GLU A 85 -5.85 6.59 3.59
C GLU A 85 -6.73 5.39 3.94
N ALA A 86 -6.28 4.15 3.68
CA ALA A 86 -7.00 2.95 4.08
C ALA A 86 -7.17 2.87 5.60
N ALA A 87 -6.09 3.11 6.35
CA ALA A 87 -6.11 3.11 7.81
C ALA A 87 -7.07 4.17 8.38
N LEU A 88 -7.10 5.37 7.78
CA LEU A 88 -8.06 6.41 8.14
C LEU A 88 -9.51 5.97 7.93
N ARG A 89 -9.82 5.38 6.76
CA ARG A 89 -11.19 4.96 6.42
C ARG A 89 -11.75 3.85 7.31
N VAL A 90 -10.89 2.99 7.86
CA VAL A 90 -11.30 1.96 8.83
C VAL A 90 -11.12 2.37 10.28
N GLY A 91 -10.78 3.63 10.56
CA GLY A 91 -10.61 4.12 11.93
C GLY A 91 -9.42 3.51 12.68
N LYS A 92 -8.42 2.93 11.99
CA LYS A 92 -7.19 2.42 12.63
C LYS A 92 -6.26 3.57 12.99
N ARG A 93 -6.65 4.33 14.04
CA ARG A 93 -6.02 5.57 14.49
C ARG A 93 -4.51 5.47 14.67
N ASP A 94 -4.05 4.49 15.45
CA ASP A 94 -2.64 4.37 15.81
C ASP A 94 -1.75 4.14 14.59
N ILE A 95 -2.22 3.31 13.66
CA ILE A 95 -1.54 3.06 12.38
C ILE A 95 -1.51 4.35 11.54
N ALA A 96 -2.64 5.05 11.41
CA ALA A 96 -2.71 6.28 10.64
C ALA A 96 -1.79 7.38 11.22
N LEU A 97 -1.73 7.53 12.55
CA LEU A 97 -0.84 8.47 13.24
C LEU A 97 0.63 8.12 13.00
N ALA A 98 1.02 6.86 13.20
CA ALA A 98 2.39 6.42 13.00
C ALA A 98 2.88 6.72 11.58
N LEU A 99 2.08 6.34 10.58
CA LEU A 99 2.41 6.58 9.17
C LEU A 99 2.49 8.07 8.81
N ALA A 100 1.56 8.89 9.33
CA ALA A 100 1.57 10.32 9.07
C ALA A 100 2.80 11.01 9.69
N HIS A 101 3.17 10.64 10.92
CA HIS A 101 4.35 11.16 11.60
C HIS A 101 5.65 10.76 10.89
N GLU A 102 5.81 9.48 10.52
CA GLU A 102 6.98 9.00 9.79
C GLU A 102 7.20 9.81 8.50
N ARG A 103 6.12 10.00 7.72
CA ARG A 103 6.18 10.75 6.46
C ARG A 103 6.42 12.25 6.67
N LEU A 104 5.95 12.84 7.77
CA LEU A 104 6.24 14.24 8.11
C LEU A 104 7.69 14.43 8.54
N GLY A 105 8.30 13.45 9.21
CA GLY A 105 9.73 13.47 9.53
C GLY A 105 10.59 13.55 8.28
N GLN A 106 10.22 12.82 7.22
CA GLN A 106 10.93 12.84 5.95
C GLN A 106 10.56 14.06 5.07
N ARG A 107 9.30 14.49 5.09
CA ARG A 107 8.79 15.61 4.28
C ARG A 107 7.91 16.57 5.10
N PRO A 108 8.49 17.44 5.93
CA PRO A 108 7.76 18.27 6.89
C PRO A 108 6.76 19.24 6.25
N ARG A 109 7.04 19.67 5.02
CA ARG A 109 6.22 20.66 4.30
C ARG A 109 5.14 20.04 3.42
N SER A 110 5.03 18.71 3.37
CA SER A 110 4.08 17.98 2.53
C SER A 110 2.63 18.24 2.94
N VAL A 111 1.84 18.85 2.03
CA VAL A 111 0.41 19.11 2.23
C VAL A 111 -0.39 17.81 2.47
N PRO A 112 -0.22 16.73 1.67
CA PRO A 112 -0.90 15.46 1.91
C PRO A 112 -0.59 14.87 3.30
N ASN A 113 0.67 14.91 3.74
CA ASN A 113 1.05 14.30 5.03
C ASN A 113 0.45 15.08 6.21
N ARG A 114 0.36 16.41 6.12
CA ARG A 114 -0.34 17.23 7.13
C ARG A 114 -1.85 16.96 7.16
N ARG A 115 -2.48 16.71 6.01
CA ARG A 115 -3.88 16.29 5.95
C ARG A 115 -4.06 14.98 6.71
N PHE A 116 -3.25 13.97 6.40
CA PHE A 116 -3.35 12.66 7.06
C PHE A 116 -3.19 12.74 8.57
N LEU A 117 -2.23 13.54 9.06
CA LEU A 117 -2.06 13.72 10.50
C LEU A 117 -3.31 14.30 11.16
N ARG A 118 -3.90 15.36 10.58
CA ARG A 118 -5.11 15.98 11.14
C ARG A 118 -6.30 15.01 11.15
N GLU A 119 -6.49 14.26 10.07
CA GLU A 119 -7.57 13.28 9.99
C GLU A 119 -7.37 12.13 10.99
N ALA A 120 -6.14 11.65 11.16
CA ALA A 120 -5.82 10.63 12.14
C ALA A 120 -6.08 11.10 13.58
N GLN A 121 -5.74 12.34 13.90
CA GLN A 121 -6.00 12.95 15.22
C GLN A 121 -7.49 13.13 15.52
N ALA A 122 -8.34 13.24 14.49
CA ALA A 122 -9.77 13.41 14.64
C ALA A 122 -10.52 12.09 14.89
N ILE A 123 -9.88 10.92 14.71
CA ILE A 123 -10.47 9.63 15.02
C ILE A 123 -10.60 9.52 16.56
N ALA A 124 -11.80 9.23 17.06
CA ALA A 124 -12.03 9.06 18.49
C ALA A 124 -11.19 7.91 19.08
N HIS A 125 -10.86 8.00 20.37
CA HIS A 125 -10.19 6.93 21.12
C HIS A 125 -11.18 5.81 21.49
#